data_AF-A0A9D7B5Y1-F1
#
_entry.id   AF-A0A9D7B5Y1-F1
#
_cell.length_a   1.000
_cell.length_b   1.000
_cell.length_c   1.000
_cell.angle_alpha   90.00
_cell.angle_beta   90.00
_cell.angle_gamma   90.00
#
_symmetry.space_group_name_H-M   'P 1'
#
loop_
_entity.id
_entity.type
_entity.pdbx_description
1 polymer ?
#
loop_
_entity_poly.entity_id
_entity_poly.type
_entity_poly.pdbx_seq_one_letter_code
_entity_poly.pdbx_strand_id
1 'polypeptide(L)'
;MKGIDLKAFFREFQDFGQDFIGHRHLSGTALASIAFRAPLSPGMKLDGDRIDCTIDIAVDNGANKEQAQLLAVADHLRKKKLVAPFVDTDELRKRLADVRFAKLENRIEIRDGAVHVPLMEVRSNALDIEMAGTHWFDDRIDHRLNFRLSDLFRLGKPAKDDFGPIADDGTGMRVFLRMRGTAKQPIFENDGAMAATKRRAQFQQEKQELRAILREDILGKKPESALAQKQTESTQGRIVIEADSAASPVRQELVQEKPPKGIDRLFKDEKKEKDEGGKVTVEE
;
A
#
# COMPACT_ATOMS: atom_id res chain seq x y z
N MET A 1 15.42 -3.76 -24.82
CA MET A 1 16.00 -5.08 -24.51
C MET A 1 14.88 -6.01 -24.06
N LYS A 2 14.88 -7.28 -24.47
CA LYS A 2 13.84 -8.27 -24.12
C LYS A 2 14.48 -9.52 -23.55
N GLY A 3 13.81 -10.19 -22.62
CA GLY A 3 14.25 -11.50 -22.10
C GLY A 3 15.53 -11.43 -21.25
N ILE A 4 15.78 -10.32 -20.56
CA ILE A 4 16.96 -10.16 -19.70
C ILE A 4 16.79 -11.05 -18.46
N ASP A 5 17.69 -12.00 -18.22
CA ASP A 5 17.76 -12.68 -16.93
C ASP A 5 18.36 -11.70 -15.90
N LEU A 6 17.57 -11.29 -14.90
CA LEU A 6 18.00 -10.29 -13.92
C LEU A 6 19.20 -10.73 -13.10
N LYS A 7 19.29 -12.02 -12.75
CA LYS A 7 20.39 -12.55 -11.94
C LYS A 7 21.69 -12.55 -12.73
N ALA A 8 21.64 -13.01 -13.98
CA ALA A 8 22.79 -12.99 -14.87
C ALA A 8 23.24 -11.56 -15.16
N PHE A 9 22.29 -10.67 -15.46
CA PHE A 9 22.56 -9.27 -15.75
C PHE A 9 23.24 -8.55 -14.58
N PHE A 10 22.70 -8.65 -13.37
CA PHE A 10 23.36 -8.06 -12.19
C PHE A 10 24.77 -8.63 -11.98
N ARG A 11 24.95 -9.94 -12.18
CA ARG A 11 26.26 -10.57 -12.03
C ARG A 11 27.28 -10.07 -13.05
N GLU A 12 26.88 -9.94 -14.31
CA GLU A 12 27.74 -9.48 -15.41
C GLU A 12 28.24 -8.05 -15.19
N PHE A 13 27.38 -7.20 -14.64
CA PHE A 13 27.70 -5.81 -14.30
C PHE A 13 28.28 -5.66 -12.88
N GLN A 14 28.71 -6.75 -12.25
CA GLN A 14 29.30 -6.76 -10.89
C GLN A 14 28.42 -6.02 -9.85
N ASP A 15 27.12 -6.29 -9.89
CA ASP A 15 26.09 -5.66 -9.06
C ASP A 15 26.12 -4.11 -9.14
N PHE A 16 26.59 -3.55 -10.26
CA PHE A 16 26.77 -2.10 -10.48
C PHE A 16 27.66 -1.43 -9.42
N GLY A 17 28.53 -2.20 -8.76
CA GLY A 17 29.40 -1.72 -7.69
C GLY A 17 28.69 -1.49 -6.34
N GLN A 18 27.45 -1.95 -6.18
CA GLN A 18 26.67 -1.79 -4.95
C GLN A 18 26.55 -3.11 -4.17
N ASP A 19 26.28 -3.04 -2.85
CA ASP A 19 26.12 -4.22 -1.99
C ASP A 19 24.71 -4.37 -1.39
N PHE A 20 23.82 -3.38 -1.57
CA PHE A 20 22.48 -3.38 -0.98
C PHE A 20 21.48 -4.27 -1.73
N ILE A 21 21.53 -4.31 -3.07
CA ILE A 21 20.76 -5.21 -3.94
C ILE A 21 21.72 -5.74 -5.01
N GLY A 22 21.68 -7.05 -5.24
CA GLY A 22 22.63 -7.73 -6.09
C GLY A 22 22.04 -9.01 -6.64
N HIS A 23 22.79 -9.68 -7.51
CA HIS A 23 22.38 -10.88 -8.22
C HIS A 23 21.94 -12.03 -7.31
N ARG A 24 22.42 -12.07 -6.06
CA ARG A 24 22.00 -13.09 -5.07
C ARG A 24 20.57 -12.86 -4.58
N HIS A 25 20.14 -11.60 -4.54
CA HIS A 25 18.81 -11.22 -4.05
C HIS A 25 17.76 -11.31 -5.16
N LEU A 26 18.14 -11.05 -6.41
CA LEU A 26 17.18 -10.92 -7.52
C LEU A 26 17.07 -12.17 -8.40
N SER A 27 15.87 -12.42 -8.91
CA SER A 27 15.63 -13.30 -10.06
C SER A 27 14.40 -12.84 -10.84
N GLY A 28 14.23 -13.35 -12.05
CA GLY A 28 13.12 -13.04 -12.94
C GLY A 28 13.61 -12.66 -14.32
N THR A 29 12.67 -12.48 -15.24
CA THR A 29 12.95 -12.09 -16.62
C THR A 29 12.45 -10.68 -16.84
N ALA A 30 13.33 -9.77 -17.25
CA ALA A 30 13.01 -8.38 -17.48
C ALA A 30 12.93 -8.04 -18.97
N LEU A 31 11.98 -7.17 -19.28
CA LEU A 31 11.89 -6.40 -20.50
C LEU A 31 12.14 -4.94 -20.13
N ALA A 32 13.07 -4.28 -20.80
CA ALA A 32 13.43 -2.91 -20.49
C ALA A 32 13.56 -2.08 -21.77
N SER A 33 12.89 -0.94 -21.82
CA SER A 33 13.13 0.13 -22.78
C SER A 33 13.89 1.24 -22.07
N ILE A 34 15.06 1.60 -22.58
CA ILE A 34 15.99 2.51 -21.91
C ILE A 34 16.28 3.68 -22.84
N ALA A 35 15.98 4.89 -22.39
CA ALA A 35 16.43 6.13 -23.01
C ALA A 35 17.49 6.74 -22.09
N PHE A 36 18.76 6.68 -22.50
CA PHE A 36 19.90 7.07 -21.68
C PHE A 36 20.69 8.21 -22.32
N ARG A 37 20.99 9.23 -21.52
CA ARG A 37 21.85 10.35 -21.87
C ARG A 37 22.82 10.59 -20.71
N ALA A 38 24.11 10.58 -20.99
CA ALA A 38 25.11 10.96 -20.01
C ALA A 38 26.23 11.75 -20.70
N PRO A 39 26.53 12.98 -20.25
CA PRO A 39 27.68 13.72 -20.76
C PRO A 39 28.96 13.03 -20.27
N LEU A 40 29.94 12.96 -21.17
CA LEU A 40 31.29 12.50 -20.86
C LEU A 40 32.21 13.71 -20.76
N SER A 41 33.12 13.68 -19.79
CA SER A 41 34.26 14.59 -19.77
C SER A 41 35.21 14.32 -20.94
N PRO A 42 36.13 15.25 -21.29
CA PRO A 42 37.16 14.99 -22.32
C PRO A 42 38.01 13.74 -22.06
N GLY A 43 38.16 13.35 -20.79
CA GLY A 43 38.85 12.12 -20.38
C GLY A 43 37.96 10.86 -20.37
N MET A 44 36.80 10.89 -21.03
CA MET A 44 35.80 9.81 -21.05
C MET A 44 35.27 9.36 -19.69
N LYS A 45 35.40 10.20 -18.64
CA LYS A 45 34.75 9.94 -17.36
C LYS A 45 33.28 10.33 -17.43
N LEU A 46 32.41 9.42 -17.01
CA LEU A 46 30.98 9.64 -16.82
C LEU A 46 30.76 10.60 -15.65
N ASP A 47 29.89 11.59 -15.85
CA ASP A 47 29.42 12.46 -14.78
C ASP A 47 28.09 11.91 -14.25
N GLY A 48 28.13 11.24 -13.09
CA GLY A 48 26.98 10.55 -12.49
C GLY A 48 25.81 11.48 -12.17
N ASP A 49 26.10 12.71 -11.75
CA ASP A 49 25.09 13.69 -11.38
C ASP A 49 24.32 14.23 -12.59
N ARG A 50 24.91 14.06 -13.79
CA ARG A 50 24.35 14.53 -15.07
C ARG A 50 23.82 13.39 -15.94
N ILE A 51 23.71 12.18 -15.40
CA ILE A 51 22.95 11.11 -16.04
C ILE A 51 21.49 11.52 -16.10
N ASP A 52 20.89 11.38 -17.28
CA ASP A 52 19.45 11.46 -17.50
C ASP A 52 19.02 10.17 -18.19
N CYS A 53 18.30 9.33 -17.46
CA CYS A 53 17.84 8.04 -17.94
C CYS A 53 16.36 7.85 -17.62
N THR A 54 15.61 7.38 -18.60
CA THR A 54 14.27 6.83 -18.39
C THR A 54 14.29 5.35 -18.73
N ILE A 55 13.74 4.53 -17.84
CA ILE A 55 13.67 3.09 -17.98
C ILE A 55 12.22 2.64 -17.81
N ASP A 56 11.56 2.28 -18.91
CA ASP A 56 10.30 1.55 -18.84
C ASP A 56 10.64 0.07 -18.66
N ILE A 57 10.28 -0.49 -17.50
CA ILE A 57 10.64 -1.87 -17.12
C ILE A 57 9.40 -2.69 -16.84
N ALA A 58 9.41 -3.93 -17.34
CA ALA A 58 8.52 -5.00 -16.94
C ALA A 58 9.36 -6.19 -16.46
N VAL A 59 9.01 -6.78 -15.32
CA VAL A 59 9.66 -7.98 -14.78
C VAL A 59 8.62 -9.05 -14.58
N ASP A 60 8.83 -10.20 -15.22
CA ASP A 60 7.99 -11.39 -15.07
C ASP A 60 8.68 -12.41 -14.16
N ASN A 61 7.87 -13.13 -13.37
CA ASN A 61 8.32 -14.17 -12.43
C ASN A 61 9.45 -13.69 -11.52
N GLY A 62 9.32 -12.46 -11.02
CA GLY A 62 10.34 -11.80 -10.23
C GLY A 62 10.41 -12.35 -8.81
N ALA A 63 11.61 -12.34 -8.24
CA ALA A 63 11.79 -12.58 -6.81
C ALA A 63 12.85 -11.66 -6.21
N ASN A 64 12.65 -11.34 -4.94
CA ASN A 64 13.57 -10.64 -4.08
C ASN A 64 13.80 -11.46 -2.80
N LYS A 65 15.04 -11.92 -2.61
CA LYS A 65 15.43 -12.84 -1.53
C LYS A 65 16.36 -12.18 -0.55
N GLU A 66 16.09 -12.38 0.73
CA GLU A 66 16.92 -12.00 1.87
C GLU A 66 17.38 -10.54 1.84
N GLN A 67 16.53 -9.66 1.31
CA GLN A 67 16.89 -8.26 1.15
C GLN A 67 16.76 -7.52 2.47
N ALA A 68 17.87 -6.91 2.89
CA ALA A 68 18.02 -6.35 4.23
C ALA A 68 16.98 -5.27 4.56
N GLN A 69 16.62 -4.41 3.61
CA GLN A 69 15.67 -3.31 3.87
C GLN A 69 14.24 -3.84 4.08
N LEU A 70 13.81 -4.86 3.34
CA LEU A 70 12.53 -5.55 3.53
C LEU A 70 12.51 -6.26 4.89
N LEU A 71 13.59 -6.97 5.26
CA LEU A 71 13.69 -7.59 6.57
C LEU A 71 13.66 -6.56 7.71
N ALA A 72 14.28 -5.39 7.51
CA ALA A 72 14.27 -4.29 8.46
C ALA A 72 12.86 -3.70 8.70
N VAL A 73 11.94 -3.81 7.72
CA VAL A 73 10.52 -3.43 7.93
C VAL A 73 9.89 -4.31 9.01
N ALA A 74 10.09 -5.63 8.95
CA ALA A 74 9.56 -6.55 9.95
C ALA A 74 10.18 -6.28 11.34
N ASP A 75 11.48 -6.04 11.40
CA ASP A 75 12.20 -5.70 12.64
C ASP A 75 11.73 -4.38 13.24
N HIS A 76 11.42 -3.40 12.40
CA HIS A 76 10.85 -2.13 12.84
C HIS A 76 9.46 -2.32 13.44
N LEU A 77 8.57 -3.07 12.77
CA LEU A 77 7.23 -3.33 13.28
C LEU A 77 7.23 -4.10 14.60
N ARG A 78 8.18 -5.02 14.79
CA ARG A 78 8.37 -5.75 16.05
C ARG A 78 8.66 -4.82 17.22
N LYS A 79 9.37 -3.71 16.99
CA LYS A 79 9.68 -2.70 18.03
C LYS A 79 8.49 -1.78 18.34
N LYS A 80 7.48 -1.71 17.48
CA LYS A 80 6.30 -0.83 17.65
C LYS A 80 5.27 -1.48 18.57
N LYS A 81 5.21 -1.01 19.82
CA LYS A 81 4.28 -1.50 20.87
C LYS A 81 2.81 -1.53 20.44
N LEU A 82 2.38 -0.63 19.55
CA LEU A 82 0.99 -0.54 19.08
C LEU A 82 0.64 -1.53 17.96
N VAL A 83 1.63 -2.04 17.22
CA VAL A 83 1.41 -2.93 16.06
C VAL A 83 1.79 -4.37 16.39
N ALA A 84 2.90 -4.55 17.12
CA ALA A 84 3.45 -5.86 17.46
C ALA A 84 2.45 -6.83 18.12
N PRO A 85 1.49 -6.42 18.97
CA PRO A 85 0.52 -7.35 19.56
C PRO A 85 -0.45 -7.96 18.53
N PHE A 86 -0.79 -7.19 17.50
CA PHE A 86 -1.81 -7.59 16.53
C PHE A 86 -1.22 -8.31 15.31
N VAL A 87 0.06 -8.07 15.00
CA VAL A 87 0.73 -8.58 13.80
C VAL A 87 1.73 -9.66 14.16
N ASP A 88 1.70 -10.79 13.46
CA ASP A 88 2.76 -11.80 13.55
C ASP A 88 4.03 -11.33 12.82
N THR A 89 4.89 -10.63 13.54
CA THR A 89 6.13 -10.07 12.97
C THR A 89 7.19 -11.13 12.64
N ASP A 90 7.09 -12.33 13.19
CA ASP A 90 8.00 -13.44 12.83
C ASP A 90 7.58 -14.05 11.50
N GLU A 91 6.26 -14.27 11.33
CA GLU A 91 5.70 -14.69 10.05
C GLU A 91 5.92 -13.63 8.96
N LEU A 92 5.70 -12.36 9.26
CA LEU A 92 6.00 -11.25 8.34
C LEU A 92 7.47 -11.30 7.88
N ARG A 93 8.41 -11.46 8.81
CA ARG A 93 9.84 -11.52 8.49
C ARG A 93 10.15 -12.70 7.56
N LYS A 94 9.56 -13.88 7.82
CA LYS A 94 9.73 -15.06 6.95
C LYS A 94 9.20 -14.81 5.54
N ARG A 95 8.02 -14.21 5.42
CA ARG A 95 7.43 -13.87 4.11
C ARG A 95 8.27 -12.86 3.34
N LEU A 96 8.76 -11.81 4.02
CA LEU A 96 9.61 -10.78 3.41
C LEU A 96 11.03 -11.29 3.05
N ALA A 97 11.45 -12.45 3.55
CA ALA A 97 12.72 -13.06 3.19
C ALA A 97 12.72 -13.70 1.79
N ASP A 98 11.56 -14.02 1.22
CA ASP A 98 11.44 -14.56 -0.15
C ASP A 98 10.15 -14.02 -0.79
N VAL A 99 10.24 -12.80 -1.29
CA VAL A 99 9.15 -12.12 -1.99
C VAL A 99 9.17 -12.53 -3.45
N ARG A 100 8.06 -13.04 -3.96
CA ARG A 100 7.87 -13.48 -5.34
C ARG A 100 6.62 -12.86 -5.92
N PHE A 101 6.72 -12.30 -7.12
CA PHE A 101 5.63 -11.63 -7.80
C PHE A 101 5.55 -12.13 -9.25
N ALA A 102 4.33 -12.21 -9.77
CA ALA A 102 4.10 -12.70 -11.13
C ALA A 102 4.57 -11.68 -12.17
N LYS A 103 4.25 -10.40 -11.95
CA LYS A 103 4.58 -9.31 -12.85
C LYS A 103 4.75 -8.00 -12.09
N LEU A 104 5.72 -7.19 -12.50
CA LEU A 104 5.92 -5.82 -12.03
C LEU A 104 6.19 -4.93 -13.23
N GLU A 105 5.50 -3.79 -13.33
CA GLU A 105 5.69 -2.80 -14.38
C GLU A 105 5.86 -1.42 -13.76
N ASN A 106 6.89 -0.68 -14.16
CA ASN A 106 7.10 0.70 -13.72
C ASN A 106 7.95 1.47 -14.73
N ARG A 107 7.94 2.80 -14.61
CA ARG A 107 8.85 3.70 -15.32
C ARG A 107 9.78 4.35 -14.31
N ILE A 108 11.04 3.94 -14.31
CA ILE A 108 12.07 4.44 -13.39
C ILE A 108 12.82 5.58 -14.07
N GLU A 109 13.11 6.64 -13.33
CA GLU A 109 13.92 7.77 -13.80
C GLU A 109 15.24 7.80 -13.05
N ILE A 110 16.36 8.06 -13.74
CA ILE A 110 17.65 8.34 -13.13
C ILE A 110 18.03 9.76 -13.53
N ARG A 111 18.14 10.65 -12.55
CA ARG A 111 18.56 12.04 -12.74
C ARG A 111 19.07 12.60 -11.42
N ASP A 112 19.83 13.70 -11.49
CA ASP A 112 20.29 14.43 -10.29
C ASP A 112 21.03 13.52 -9.29
N GLY A 113 21.81 12.56 -9.81
CA GLY A 113 22.55 11.59 -9.00
C GLY A 113 21.67 10.60 -8.22
N ALA A 114 20.42 10.38 -8.66
CA ALA A 114 19.45 9.53 -7.96
C ALA A 114 18.57 8.71 -8.89
N VAL A 115 18.16 7.54 -8.40
CA VAL A 115 17.12 6.68 -8.96
C VAL A 115 15.79 7.04 -8.32
N HIS A 116 14.85 7.51 -9.13
CA HIS A 116 13.48 7.80 -8.75
C HIS A 116 12.56 6.67 -9.22
N VAL A 117 11.87 6.07 -8.25
CA VAL A 117 10.88 5.02 -8.48
C VAL A 117 9.51 5.62 -8.17
N PRO A 118 8.69 5.91 -9.19
CA PRO A 118 7.30 6.32 -9.00
C PRO A 118 6.49 5.26 -8.27
N LEU A 119 5.29 5.66 -7.81
CA LEU A 119 4.39 4.77 -7.11
C LEU A 119 4.08 3.52 -7.94
N MET A 120 4.37 2.35 -7.38
CA MET A 120 4.01 1.04 -7.93
C MET A 120 3.33 0.18 -6.88
N GLU A 121 2.53 -0.76 -7.37
CA GLU A 121 1.89 -1.82 -6.58
C GLU A 121 2.55 -3.15 -6.93
N VAL A 122 3.01 -3.88 -5.92
CA VAL A 122 3.64 -5.19 -6.05
C VAL A 122 2.75 -6.19 -5.34
N ARG A 123 2.02 -6.99 -6.13
CA ARG A 123 1.25 -8.13 -5.63
C ARG A 123 2.15 -9.36 -5.56
N SER A 124 2.29 -9.93 -4.36
CA SER A 124 3.28 -10.98 -4.12
C SER A 124 2.73 -12.08 -3.23
N ASN A 125 3.47 -13.19 -3.13
CA ASN A 125 3.21 -14.24 -2.14
C ASN A 125 3.34 -13.76 -0.69
N ALA A 126 4.07 -12.67 -0.46
CA ALA A 126 4.35 -12.16 0.87
C ALA A 126 3.23 -11.21 1.32
N LEU A 127 3.08 -10.12 0.57
CA LEU A 127 2.16 -9.02 0.81
C LEU A 127 1.89 -8.24 -0.48
N ASP A 128 0.73 -7.59 -0.53
CA ASP A 128 0.49 -6.50 -1.48
C ASP A 128 1.12 -5.21 -0.94
N ILE A 129 2.15 -4.74 -1.64
CA ILE A 129 2.96 -3.58 -1.24
C ILE A 129 2.79 -2.48 -2.27
N GLU A 130 2.42 -1.30 -1.81
CA GLU A 130 2.53 -0.07 -2.58
C GLU A 130 3.81 0.66 -2.16
N MET A 131 4.66 1.03 -3.12
CA MET A 131 5.90 1.73 -2.81
C MET A 131 6.28 2.78 -3.84
N ALA A 132 6.96 3.82 -3.36
CA ALA A 132 7.59 4.86 -4.16
C ALA A 132 8.88 5.29 -3.44
N GLY A 133 9.81 5.92 -4.15
CA GLY A 133 10.92 6.52 -3.45
C GLY A 133 12.04 7.02 -4.34
N THR A 134 13.06 7.54 -3.68
CA THR A 134 14.30 7.99 -4.30
C THR A 134 15.48 7.36 -3.58
N HIS A 135 16.47 6.91 -4.35
CA HIS A 135 17.74 6.38 -3.87
C HIS A 135 18.86 7.13 -4.58
N TRP A 136 19.70 7.82 -3.83
CA TRP A 136 20.85 8.55 -4.36
C TRP A 136 22.08 7.65 -4.50
N PHE A 137 22.98 7.98 -5.43
CA PHE A 137 24.23 7.22 -5.62
C PHE A 137 25.18 7.32 -4.42
N ASP A 138 24.94 8.26 -3.50
CA ASP A 138 25.66 8.43 -2.25
C ASP A 138 25.08 7.61 -1.07
N ASP A 139 24.32 6.55 -1.37
CA ASP A 139 23.70 5.62 -0.41
C ASP A 139 22.53 6.21 0.39
N ARG A 140 22.16 7.48 0.18
CA ARG A 140 20.96 8.05 0.83
C ARG A 140 19.70 7.44 0.23
N ILE A 141 18.68 7.27 1.07
CA ILE A 141 17.37 6.75 0.68
C ILE A 141 16.23 7.61 1.23
N ASP A 142 15.14 7.69 0.47
CA ASP A 142 13.84 8.17 0.91
C ASP A 142 12.76 7.34 0.20
N HIS A 143 12.37 6.25 0.86
CA HIS A 143 11.34 5.36 0.39
C HIS A 143 10.06 5.53 1.19
N ARG A 144 8.93 5.35 0.53
CA ARG A 144 7.61 5.33 1.14
C ARG A 144 6.97 4.03 0.74
N LEU A 145 6.51 3.28 1.73
CA LEU A 145 5.85 2.00 1.51
C LEU A 145 4.58 1.93 2.34
N ASN A 146 3.57 1.25 1.80
CA ASN A 146 2.40 0.88 2.55
C ASN A 146 1.89 -0.50 2.14
N PHE A 147 1.35 -1.23 3.10
CA PHE A 147 0.86 -2.59 2.90
C PHE A 147 -0.26 -2.90 3.90
N ARG A 148 -1.09 -3.87 3.54
CA ARG A 148 -2.17 -4.38 4.38
C ARG A 148 -1.63 -5.39 5.39
N LEU A 149 -2.19 -5.38 6.59
CA LEU A 149 -1.88 -6.36 7.63
C LEU A 149 -2.89 -7.50 7.69
N SER A 150 -3.92 -7.48 6.84
CA SER A 150 -5.07 -8.40 6.89
C SER A 150 -4.66 -9.87 6.94
N ASP A 151 -3.58 -10.26 6.25
CA ASP A 151 -3.10 -11.65 6.21
C ASP A 151 -2.13 -12.05 7.35
N LEU A 152 -1.81 -11.10 8.24
CA LEU A 152 -0.78 -11.22 9.28
C LEU A 152 -1.33 -11.05 10.70
N PHE A 153 -2.64 -10.90 10.85
CA PHE A 153 -3.25 -10.79 12.16
C PHE A 153 -3.10 -12.09 12.96
N ARG A 154 -2.64 -11.97 14.21
CA ARG A 154 -2.53 -13.12 15.12
C ARG A 154 -3.88 -13.72 15.49
N LEU A 155 -4.93 -12.91 15.48
CA LEU A 155 -6.29 -13.36 15.74
C LEU A 155 -7.01 -13.63 14.41
N GLY A 156 -6.95 -14.89 13.98
CA GLY A 156 -7.88 -15.46 13.01
C GLY A 156 -7.42 -15.36 11.57
N LYS A 157 -7.01 -16.50 11.02
CA LYS A 157 -7.36 -16.83 9.63
C LYS A 157 -8.86 -16.57 9.51
N PRO A 158 -9.39 -15.90 8.46
CA PRO A 158 -10.78 -16.09 8.15
C PRO A 158 -10.96 -17.61 8.00
N ALA A 159 -11.74 -18.19 8.91
CA ALA A 159 -12.35 -19.47 8.65
C ALA A 159 -12.99 -19.33 7.26
N LYS A 160 -12.92 -20.38 6.43
CA LYS A 160 -13.81 -20.48 5.29
C LYS A 160 -15.21 -20.25 5.85
N ASP A 161 -15.73 -19.04 5.67
CA ASP A 161 -17.07 -18.70 6.10
C ASP A 161 -18.00 -19.48 5.17
N ASP A 162 -19.03 -20.11 5.72
CA ASP A 162 -19.98 -20.94 4.95
C ASP A 162 -20.77 -20.11 3.91
N PHE A 163 -20.55 -18.80 3.87
CA PHE A 163 -21.11 -17.83 2.95
C PHE A 163 -20.30 -17.58 1.66
N GLY A 164 -19.19 -18.31 1.44
CA GLY A 164 -18.35 -18.16 0.25
C GLY A 164 -17.18 -17.19 0.43
N PRO A 165 -16.32 -16.99 -0.59
CA PRO A 165 -15.17 -16.10 -0.46
C PRO A 165 -15.64 -14.67 -0.24
N ILE A 166 -15.34 -14.09 0.93
CA ILE A 166 -15.50 -12.67 1.20
C ILE A 166 -14.66 -11.94 0.15
N ALA A 167 -15.32 -11.18 -0.74
CA ALA A 167 -14.61 -10.29 -1.65
C ALA A 167 -13.85 -9.27 -0.81
N ASP A 168 -12.54 -9.12 -1.05
CA ASP A 168 -11.73 -8.07 -0.42
C ASP A 168 -12.33 -6.71 -0.82
N ASP A 169 -13.03 -6.07 0.11
CA ASP A 169 -13.71 -4.79 -0.04
C ASP A 169 -12.73 -3.60 -0.04
N GLY A 170 -11.43 -3.88 -0.04
CA GLY A 170 -10.39 -2.87 -0.04
C GLY A 170 -10.06 -2.35 1.37
N THR A 171 -10.78 -2.80 2.40
CA THR A 171 -10.67 -2.29 3.77
C THR A 171 -9.75 -3.17 4.64
N GLY A 172 -9.19 -2.57 5.70
CA GLY A 172 -8.26 -3.26 6.60
C GLY A 172 -7.17 -2.35 7.17
N MET A 173 -6.53 -2.80 8.24
CA MET A 173 -5.44 -2.04 8.86
C MET A 173 -4.25 -1.97 7.90
N ARG A 174 -3.88 -0.76 7.50
CA ARG A 174 -2.70 -0.49 6.66
C ARG A 174 -1.60 0.14 7.48
N VAL A 175 -0.37 -0.28 7.22
CA VAL A 175 0.82 0.38 7.74
C VAL A 175 1.33 1.33 6.67
N PHE A 176 1.66 2.56 7.06
CA PHE A 176 2.32 3.54 6.20
C PHE A 176 3.69 3.87 6.79
N LEU A 177 4.76 3.55 6.07
CA LEU A 177 6.13 3.79 6.53
C LEU A 177 6.88 4.67 5.55
N ARG A 178 7.65 5.59 6.09
CA ARG A 178 8.72 6.30 5.39
C ARG A 178 10.05 5.78 5.90
N MET A 179 10.92 5.36 5.00
CA MET A 179 12.25 4.83 5.26
C MET A 179 13.27 5.82 4.71
N ARG A 180 14.01 6.49 5.60
CA ARG A 180 15.05 7.49 5.30
C ARG A 180 16.42 7.03 5.79
N GLY A 181 17.45 7.85 5.59
CA GLY A 181 18.80 7.58 6.08
C GLY A 181 19.65 6.98 4.97
N THR A 182 20.40 5.93 5.28
CA THR A 182 21.22 5.23 4.28
C THR A 182 20.69 3.82 4.02
N ALA A 183 21.04 3.20 2.88
CA ALA A 183 20.53 1.87 2.56
C ALA A 183 20.92 0.82 3.62
N LYS A 184 22.08 1.00 4.26
CA LYS A 184 22.59 0.14 5.34
C LYS A 184 21.99 0.46 6.71
N GLN A 185 21.61 1.70 6.96
CA GLN A 185 21.08 2.16 8.25
C GLN A 185 19.78 2.94 8.06
N PRO A 186 18.68 2.26 7.69
CA PRO A 186 17.40 2.89 7.48
C PRO A 186 16.78 3.38 8.79
N ILE A 187 16.20 4.58 8.75
CA ILE A 187 15.40 5.20 9.80
C ILE A 187 13.94 5.16 9.36
N PHE A 188 13.08 4.61 10.21
CA PHE A 188 11.68 4.40 9.90
C PHE A 188 10.77 5.37 10.65
N GLU A 189 9.86 5.99 9.91
CA GLU A 189 8.87 6.96 10.37
C GLU A 189 7.48 6.57 9.88
N ASN A 190 6.43 7.07 10.54
CA ASN A 190 5.06 6.92 10.05
C ASN A 190 4.84 7.88 8.87
N ASP A 191 4.36 7.39 7.73
CA ASP A 191 4.04 8.24 6.56
C ASP A 191 2.59 8.72 6.59
N GLY A 192 2.31 9.68 7.49
CA GLY A 192 0.99 10.30 7.59
C GLY A 192 0.53 11.02 6.31
N ALA A 193 1.47 11.49 5.49
CA ALA A 193 1.15 12.17 4.22
C ALA A 193 0.65 11.17 3.17
N MET A 194 1.30 10.02 3.05
CA MET A 194 0.83 8.92 2.21
C MET A 194 -0.53 8.40 2.71
N ALA A 195 -0.70 8.24 4.03
CA ALA A 195 -1.96 7.83 4.62
C ALA A 195 -3.11 8.80 4.32
N ALA A 196 -2.85 10.12 4.39
CA ALA A 196 -3.84 11.13 4.04
C ALA A 196 -4.18 11.12 2.55
N THR A 197 -3.18 10.95 1.68
CA THR A 197 -3.36 10.89 0.22
C THR A 197 -4.20 9.66 -0.16
N LYS A 198 -3.90 8.49 0.43
CA LYS A 198 -4.65 7.26 0.19
C LYS A 198 -6.10 7.38 0.65
N ARG A 199 -6.33 7.89 1.87
CA ARG A 199 -7.70 8.11 2.39
C ARG A 199 -8.51 9.06 1.51
N ARG A 200 -7.89 10.14 1.01
CA ARG A 200 -8.54 11.06 0.08
C ARG A 200 -8.91 10.37 -1.23
N ALA A 201 -8.01 9.58 -1.81
CA ALA A 201 -8.29 8.84 -3.04
C ALA A 201 -9.45 7.85 -2.86
N GLN A 202 -9.42 7.07 -1.76
CA GLN A 202 -10.48 6.11 -1.42
C GLN A 202 -11.83 6.79 -1.23
N PHE A 203 -11.89 7.88 -0.45
CA PHE A 203 -13.14 8.63 -0.25
C PHE A 203 -13.73 9.15 -1.56
N GLN A 204 -12.89 9.56 -2.52
CA GLN A 204 -13.39 10.00 -3.83
C GLN A 204 -13.92 8.85 -4.68
N GLN A 205 -13.29 7.66 -4.60
CA GLN A 205 -13.77 6.45 -5.27
C GLN A 205 -15.10 5.98 -4.67
N GLU A 206 -15.17 5.80 -3.36
CA GLU A 206 -16.40 5.40 -2.65
C GLU A 206 -17.56 6.39 -2.91
N LYS A 207 -17.29 7.70 -2.92
CA LYS A 207 -18.30 8.70 -3.27
C LYS A 207 -18.83 8.53 -4.69
N GLN A 208 -17.99 8.13 -5.64
CA GLN A 208 -18.41 7.89 -7.02
C GLN A 208 -19.23 6.60 -7.12
N GLU A 209 -18.80 5.53 -6.44
CA GLU A 209 -19.52 4.25 -6.38
C GLU A 209 -20.88 4.39 -5.71
N LEU A 210 -20.95 5.03 -4.54
CA LEU A 210 -22.22 5.32 -3.86
C LEU A 210 -23.15 6.17 -4.73
N ARG A 211 -22.60 7.13 -5.49
CA ARG A 211 -23.38 7.90 -6.46
C ARG A 211 -23.86 7.05 -7.65
N ALA A 212 -23.11 6.03 -8.06
CA ALA A 212 -23.53 5.12 -9.11
C ALA A 212 -24.65 4.21 -8.62
N ILE A 213 -24.46 3.52 -7.50
CA ILE A 213 -25.46 2.65 -6.86
C ILE A 213 -26.75 3.42 -6.58
N LEU A 214 -26.66 4.61 -5.98
CA LEU A 214 -27.85 5.43 -5.70
C LEU A 214 -28.62 5.81 -6.98
N ARG A 215 -27.93 6.06 -8.11
CA ARG A 215 -28.60 6.32 -9.40
C ARG A 215 -29.22 5.05 -9.98
N GLU A 216 -28.56 3.91 -9.82
CA GLU A 216 -29.07 2.63 -10.32
C GLU A 216 -30.30 2.18 -9.54
N ASP A 217 -30.26 2.24 -8.20
CA ASP A 217 -31.30 1.74 -7.30
C ASP A 217 -32.47 2.72 -7.11
N ILE A 218 -32.22 4.03 -6.98
CA ILE A 218 -33.30 5.01 -6.71
C ILE A 218 -33.92 5.54 -8.00
N LEU A 219 -33.15 5.68 -9.08
CA LEU A 219 -33.65 6.28 -10.32
C LEU A 219 -34.08 5.28 -11.39
N GLY A 220 -33.78 3.98 -11.25
CA GLY A 220 -34.25 2.94 -12.20
C GLY A 220 -33.92 3.23 -13.67
N LYS A 221 -32.93 4.09 -13.96
CA LYS A 221 -32.54 4.41 -15.33
C LYS A 221 -31.55 3.36 -15.82
N LYS A 222 -32.10 2.25 -16.33
CA LYS A 222 -31.40 1.46 -17.35
C LYS A 222 -31.00 2.41 -18.49
N PRO A 223 -29.75 2.38 -18.99
CA PRO A 223 -29.49 2.94 -20.30
C PRO A 223 -30.35 2.16 -21.30
N GLU A 224 -31.32 2.85 -21.91
CA GLU A 224 -32.05 2.30 -23.04
C GLU A 224 -31.06 2.01 -24.16
N SER A 225 -30.79 0.72 -24.37
CA SER A 225 -30.36 0.23 -25.66
C SER A 225 -31.16 -1.02 -26.00
N ALA A 226 -32.02 -0.83 -26.99
CA ALA A 226 -32.65 -1.80 -27.88
C ALA A 226 -33.74 -2.73 -27.31
N LEU A 227 -34.96 -2.39 -27.70
CA LEU A 227 -36.06 -3.33 -27.90
C LEU A 227 -35.62 -4.51 -28.79
N ALA A 228 -35.65 -5.73 -28.25
CA ALA A 228 -35.89 -6.94 -29.03
C ALA A 228 -36.55 -8.04 -28.16
N GLN A 229 -37.89 -8.05 -28.25
CA GLN A 229 -38.82 -9.18 -28.20
C GLN A 229 -38.88 -10.16 -27.00
N LYS A 230 -40.09 -10.18 -26.43
CA LYS A 230 -40.74 -11.18 -25.56
C LYS A 230 -40.32 -12.64 -25.82
N GLN A 231 -40.12 -13.38 -24.73
CA GLN A 231 -40.91 -14.58 -24.45
C GLN A 231 -41.16 -14.70 -22.95
N THR A 232 -42.42 -14.97 -22.62
CA THR A 232 -42.98 -15.05 -21.28
C THR A 232 -43.12 -16.53 -20.94
N GLU A 233 -42.41 -17.01 -19.92
CA GLU A 233 -42.82 -18.22 -19.21
C GLU A 233 -43.04 -17.85 -17.74
N SER A 234 -44.30 -18.01 -17.35
CA SER A 234 -44.82 -17.79 -16.01
C SER A 234 -44.57 -19.03 -15.15
N THR A 235 -43.88 -18.87 -14.04
CA THR A 235 -44.08 -19.73 -12.87
C THR A 235 -44.46 -18.83 -11.70
N GLN A 236 -45.74 -18.87 -11.34
CA GLN A 236 -46.31 -18.13 -10.23
C GLN A 236 -45.75 -18.63 -8.90
N GLY A 237 -44.98 -17.80 -8.20
CA GLY A 237 -44.73 -17.92 -6.77
C GLY A 237 -45.50 -16.82 -6.04
N ARG A 238 -46.66 -17.15 -5.47
CA ARG A 238 -47.50 -16.25 -4.68
C ARG A 238 -46.92 -16.17 -3.26
N ILE A 239 -46.38 -15.02 -2.87
CA ILE A 239 -46.10 -14.74 -1.45
C ILE A 239 -47.34 -14.06 -0.87
N VAL A 240 -47.98 -14.74 0.08
CA VAL A 240 -49.07 -14.19 0.89
C VAL A 240 -48.44 -13.53 2.11
N ILE A 241 -48.70 -12.24 2.29
CA ILE A 241 -48.34 -11.49 3.51
C ILE A 241 -49.62 -11.41 4.34
N GLU A 242 -49.69 -12.15 5.44
CA GLU A 242 -50.70 -11.97 6.47
C GLU A 242 -50.25 -10.84 7.40
N ALA A 243 -51.00 -9.74 7.38
CA ALA A 243 -50.85 -8.65 8.33
C ALA A 243 -51.81 -8.90 9.50
N ASP A 244 -51.27 -9.20 10.68
CA ASP A 244 -52.07 -9.21 11.91
C ASP A 244 -51.99 -7.84 12.58
N SER A 245 -53.15 -7.19 12.69
CA SER A 245 -53.31 -5.86 13.27
C SER A 245 -54.04 -5.98 14.61
N ALA A 246 -53.37 -5.59 15.70
CA ALA A 246 -54.04 -5.17 16.93
C ALA A 246 -53.22 -4.08 17.63
N ALA A 247 -53.78 -2.88 17.70
CA ALA A 247 -53.35 -1.74 18.53
C ALA A 247 -53.75 -2.01 20.01
N SER A 248 -53.19 -1.48 21.11
CA SER A 248 -52.67 -0.15 21.54
C SER A 248 -52.12 -0.32 23.01
N PRO A 249 -51.83 0.71 23.84
CA PRO A 249 -50.96 1.91 23.73
C PRO A 249 -49.97 2.09 24.94
N VAL A 250 -49.30 3.25 25.00
CA VAL A 250 -48.56 3.89 26.15
C VAL A 250 -47.08 3.44 26.28
N ARG A 251 -46.02 4.27 26.30
CA ARG A 251 -45.71 5.45 27.16
C ARG A 251 -44.49 6.23 26.59
N GLN A 252 -44.45 7.55 26.77
CA GLN A 252 -43.27 8.39 26.50
C GLN A 252 -42.21 8.22 27.61
N GLU A 253 -40.95 7.97 27.23
CA GLU A 253 -39.78 8.24 28.08
C GLU A 253 -38.71 8.99 27.28
N LEU A 254 -38.20 10.07 27.89
CA LEU A 254 -37.10 10.89 27.40
C LEU A 254 -35.82 10.06 27.35
N VAL A 255 -35.16 10.00 26.18
CA VAL A 255 -33.79 9.49 26.08
C VAL A 255 -32.81 10.65 26.17
N GLN A 256 -32.08 10.66 27.28
CA GLN A 256 -30.90 11.50 27.54
C GLN A 256 -29.82 11.24 26.48
N GLU A 257 -29.13 12.31 26.04
CA GLU A 257 -27.94 12.22 25.19
C GLU A 257 -26.85 11.40 25.90
N LYS A 258 -26.48 10.26 25.29
CA LYS A 258 -25.29 9.49 25.69
C LYS A 258 -24.05 10.16 25.08
N PRO A 259 -22.96 10.38 25.85
CA PRO A 259 -21.72 10.87 25.28
C PRO A 259 -21.11 9.80 24.33
N PRO A 260 -20.42 10.21 23.26
CA PRO A 260 -19.87 9.27 22.29
C PRO A 260 -18.84 8.36 22.97
N LYS A 261 -19.06 7.04 22.85
CA LYS A 261 -18.13 6.00 23.32
C LYS A 261 -17.02 5.79 22.29
N GLY A 262 -15.78 5.81 22.80
CA GLY A 262 -14.74 4.85 22.44
C GLY A 262 -14.25 4.84 21.00
N ILE A 263 -13.57 5.91 20.58
CA ILE A 263 -12.37 5.93 19.69
C ILE A 263 -11.88 7.38 19.54
N ASP A 264 -12.77 8.36 19.73
CA ASP A 264 -12.48 9.79 19.56
C ASP A 264 -11.62 10.42 20.68
N ARG A 265 -11.39 9.69 21.78
CA ARG A 265 -10.44 10.10 22.82
C ARG A 265 -8.98 9.76 22.48
N LEU A 266 -8.71 8.83 21.55
CA LEU A 266 -7.34 8.40 21.24
C LEU A 266 -6.54 9.42 20.40
N PHE A 267 -7.21 10.36 19.74
CA PHE A 267 -6.55 11.34 18.86
C PHE A 267 -6.47 12.76 19.45
N LYS A 268 -6.91 12.96 20.70
CA LYS A 268 -6.94 14.28 21.35
C LYS A 268 -5.78 14.54 22.31
N ASP A 269 -5.09 13.51 22.76
CA ASP A 269 -3.98 13.64 23.71
C ASP A 269 -2.64 14.02 23.05
N GLU A 270 -2.46 13.85 21.74
CA GLU A 270 -1.24 14.32 21.03
C GLU A 270 -1.19 15.83 20.78
N LYS A 271 -2.23 16.59 21.16
CA LYS A 271 -2.25 18.06 21.01
C LYS A 271 -1.95 18.84 22.30
N LYS A 272 -1.71 18.16 23.43
CA LYS A 272 -1.52 18.84 24.73
C LYS A 272 -0.11 18.81 25.31
N GLU A 273 0.86 18.17 24.66
CA GLU A 273 2.21 18.01 25.19
C GLU A 273 3.26 18.91 24.51
N LYS A 274 2.87 20.15 24.16
CA LYS A 274 3.79 21.14 23.57
C LYS A 274 3.61 22.57 24.05
N ASP A 275 3.04 22.77 25.23
CA ASP A 275 2.86 24.12 25.79
C ASP A 275 3.04 24.14 27.32
N GLU A 276 4.24 23.80 27.78
CA GLU A 276 4.74 24.29 29.08
C GLU A 276 6.15 24.85 28.88
N GLY A 277 6.19 26.12 28.47
CA GLY A 277 7.40 26.92 28.44
C GLY A 277 7.92 27.17 29.86
N GLY A 278 9.12 26.66 30.14
CA GLY A 278 9.88 26.98 31.34
C GLY A 278 10.23 28.47 31.38
N LYS A 279 9.84 29.13 32.47
CA LYS A 279 10.30 30.48 32.86
C LYS A 279 11.80 30.44 33.13
N VAL A 280 12.55 31.34 32.50
CA VAL A 280 13.91 31.69 32.89
C VAL A 280 13.83 32.94 33.77
N THR A 281 14.22 32.82 35.03
CA THR A 281 14.51 33.95 35.93
C THR A 281 15.95 34.41 35.70
N VAL A 282 16.12 35.71 35.49
CA VAL A 282 17.40 36.42 35.53
C VAL A 282 17.43 37.16 36.86
N GLU A 283 18.45 36.93 37.67
CA GLU A 283 18.87 37.86 38.73
C GLU A 283 20.35 38.20 38.50
N GLU A 284 20.68 39.47 38.79
CA GLU A 284 21.96 40.16 38.61
C GLU A 284 23.13 39.54 39.39
#